data_AF-A0A2W4W8B9-F1
#
_entry.id   AF-A0A2W4W8B9-F1
#
_cell.length_a   1.000
_cell.length_b   1.000
_cell.length_c   1.000
_cell.angle_alpha   90.00
_cell.angle_beta   90.00
_cell.angle_gamma   90.00
#
_symmetry.space_group_name_H-M   'P 1'
#
loop_
_entity.id
_entity.type
_entity.pdbx_description
1 polymer ?
#
loop_
_entity_poly.entity_id
_entity_poly.type
_entity_poly.pdbx_seq_one_letter_code
_entity_poly.pdbx_strand_id
1 'polypeptide(L)'
;MGLMSSDDSKLKIQFTDVFKRQVRDLVNRYRRIKLDIQPVLEQLQSGDLVGDQIQNTGYKVFKVRIKNSDIQKDKSGGYRLIYYRTHLIS
;
A
#
# COMPACT_ATOMS: atom_id res chain seq x y z
N MET A 1 27.10 7.59 -22.57
CA MET A 1 26.14 6.68 -23.22
C MET A 1 24.91 6.62 -22.33
N GLY A 2 23.75 7.05 -22.85
CA GLY A 2 22.45 6.92 -22.20
C GLY A 2 22.06 7.99 -21.16
N LEU A 3 21.60 9.14 -21.62
CA LEU A 3 20.65 9.96 -20.86
C LEU A 3 19.33 9.16 -20.76
N MET A 4 18.83 8.94 -19.55
CA MET A 4 17.42 8.59 -19.34
C MET A 4 16.83 9.60 -18.37
N SER A 5 16.37 10.70 -18.95
CA SER A 5 15.34 11.53 -18.35
C SER A 5 14.01 10.78 -18.49
N SER A 6 13.29 10.60 -17.39
CA SER A 6 11.86 10.41 -17.43
C SER A 6 11.33 11.20 -16.24
N ASP A 7 10.60 12.27 -16.53
CA ASP A 7 9.90 13.06 -15.53
C ASP A 7 9.12 12.13 -14.61
N ASP A 8 9.57 12.11 -13.35
CA ASP A 8 9.13 11.27 -12.24
C ASP A 8 7.70 11.69 -11.85
N SER A 9 6.72 11.39 -12.70
CA SER A 9 5.30 11.59 -12.43
C SER A 9 4.83 10.54 -11.42
N LYS A 10 5.36 10.60 -10.19
CA LYS A 10 4.93 9.74 -9.09
C LYS A 10 3.45 9.93 -8.83
N LEU A 11 2.72 8.82 -8.74
CA LEU A 11 1.32 8.87 -8.35
C LEU A 11 1.20 9.40 -6.91
N LYS A 12 0.26 10.32 -6.72
CA LYS A 12 -0.07 10.85 -5.41
C LYS A 12 -0.84 9.82 -4.60
N ILE A 13 -0.28 9.39 -3.48
CA ILE A 13 -0.98 8.57 -2.49
C ILE A 13 -1.71 9.48 -1.51
N GLN A 14 -2.98 9.17 -1.26
CA GLN A 14 -3.78 9.80 -0.21
C GLN A 14 -4.20 8.76 0.82
N PHE A 15 -3.98 9.09 2.10
CA PHE A 15 -4.37 8.23 3.21
C PHE A 15 -5.71 8.66 3.78
N THR A 16 -6.64 7.70 3.91
CA THR A 16 -7.89 7.91 4.63
C THR A 16 -7.64 8.07 6.12
N ASP A 17 -8.56 8.70 6.84
CA ASP A 17 -8.41 8.86 8.29
C ASP A 17 -8.53 7.52 9.04
N VAL A 18 -9.31 6.57 8.48
CA VAL A 18 -9.36 5.19 8.97
C VAL A 18 -7.99 4.54 8.88
N PHE A 19 -7.30 4.66 7.73
CA PHE A 19 -5.96 4.13 7.57
C PHE A 19 -4.98 4.75 8.57
N LYS A 20 -4.96 6.09 8.69
CA LYS A 20 -4.08 6.80 9.64
C LYS A 20 -4.32 6.34 11.08
N ARG A 21 -5.58 6.18 11.49
CA ARG A 21 -5.95 5.69 12.82
C ARG A 21 -5.44 4.27 13.05
N GLN A 22 -5.73 3.35 12.13
CA GLN A 22 -5.30 1.96 12.25
C GLN A 22 -3.77 1.81 12.31
N VAL A 23 -3.04 2.57 11.49
CA VAL A 23 -1.58 2.58 11.56
C VAL A 23 -1.10 3.09 12.92
N ARG A 24 -1.69 4.17 13.46
CA ARG A 24 -1.34 4.66 14.81
C ARG A 24 -1.58 3.60 15.88
N ASP A 25 -2.72 2.91 15.85
CA ASP A 25 -3.06 1.87 16.82
C ASP A 25 -2.11 0.66 16.72
N LEU A 26 -1.70 0.32 15.49
CA LEU A 26 -0.81 -0.80 15.24
C LEU A 26 0.65 -0.49 15.57
N VAL A 27 1.12 0.75 15.43
CA VAL A 27 2.50 1.15 15.80
C VAL A 27 2.81 0.83 17.27
N ASN A 28 1.81 0.93 18.16
CA ASN A 28 1.99 0.60 19.58
C ASN A 28 2.34 -0.88 19.82
N ARG A 29 1.84 -1.78 18.97
CA ARG A 29 2.06 -3.23 19.08
C ARG A 29 3.16 -3.74 18.14
N TYR A 30 3.28 -3.12 16.98
CA TYR A 30 4.18 -3.51 15.90
C TYR A 30 4.92 -2.29 15.39
N ARG A 31 6.08 -2.02 15.98
CA ARG A 31 6.86 -0.80 15.76
C ARG A 31 7.37 -0.70 14.31
N ARG A 32 7.48 -1.82 13.60
CA ARG A 32 7.97 -1.88 12.21
C ARG A 32 6.88 -1.74 11.17
N ILE A 33 5.60 -1.58 11.54
CA ILE A 33 4.51 -1.48 10.56
C ILE A 33 4.75 -0.43 9.46
N LYS A 34 5.32 0.73 9.80
CA LYS A 34 5.64 1.77 8.81
C LYS A 34 6.70 1.31 7.80
N LEU A 35 7.71 0.59 8.26
CA LEU A 35 8.74 0.01 7.40
C LEU A 35 8.15 -1.13 6.56
N ASP A 36 7.27 -1.94 7.15
CA ASP A 36 6.65 -3.08 6.46
C ASP A 36 5.72 -2.64 5.32
N ILE A 37 5.01 -1.51 5.47
CA ILE A 37 4.14 -0.96 4.42
C ILE A 37 4.89 -0.16 3.36
N GLN A 38 6.06 0.38 3.68
CA GLN A 38 6.80 1.33 2.82
C GLN A 38 7.08 0.77 1.40
N PRO A 39 7.57 -0.48 1.23
CA PRO A 39 7.82 -1.03 -0.11
C PRO A 39 6.57 -1.12 -0.98
N VAL A 40 5.40 -1.29 -0.36
CA VAL A 40 4.12 -1.32 -1.07
C VAL A 40 3.73 0.09 -1.51
N LEU A 41 3.96 1.11 -0.68
CA LEU A 41 3.69 2.49 -1.04
C LEU A 41 4.59 2.97 -2.20
N GLU A 42 5.86 2.56 -2.21
CA GLU A 42 6.80 2.90 -3.29
C GLU A 42 6.36 2.33 -4.64
N GLN A 43 5.93 1.06 -4.68
CA GLN A 43 5.35 0.43 -5.88
C GLN A 43 4.06 1.14 -6.33
N LEU A 44 3.21 1.54 -5.38
CA LEU A 44 2.01 2.32 -5.73
C LEU A 44 2.37 3.71 -6.29
N GLN A 45 3.45 4.34 -5.80
CA GLN A 45 3.93 5.63 -6.31
C GLN A 45 4.54 5.52 -7.71
N SER A 46 5.20 4.40 -8.05
CA SER A 46 5.69 4.13 -9.42
C SER A 46 4.57 3.82 -10.42
N GLY A 47 3.35 3.60 -9.95
CA GLY A 47 2.18 3.32 -10.78
C GLY A 47 1.79 1.85 -10.85
N ASP A 48 2.46 0.98 -10.09
CA ASP A 48 2.15 -0.44 -10.07
C ASP A 48 0.81 -0.70 -9.36
N LEU A 49 0.05 -1.68 -9.86
CA LEU A 49 -1.10 -2.23 -9.17
C LEU A 49 -0.68 -3.52 -8.48
N VAL A 50 -0.63 -3.50 -7.15
CA VAL A 50 -0.10 -4.59 -6.33
C VAL A 50 -1.20 -5.28 -5.54
N GLY A 51 -1.06 -6.60 -5.38
CA GLY A 51 -2.00 -7.43 -4.63
C GLY A 51 -3.19 -7.94 -5.43
N ASP A 52 -4.13 -8.56 -4.73
CA ASP A 52 -5.28 -9.23 -5.34
C ASP A 52 -6.44 -8.23 -5.47
N GLN A 53 -7.07 -8.16 -6.65
CA GLN A 53 -8.32 -7.41 -6.78
C GLN A 53 -9.42 -8.06 -5.96
N ILE A 54 -10.16 -7.26 -5.18
CA ILE A 54 -11.33 -7.72 -4.43
C ILE A 54 -12.52 -7.79 -5.38
N GLN A 55 -13.01 -9.01 -5.62
CA GLN A 55 -14.17 -9.26 -6.47
C GLN A 55 -15.48 -8.77 -5.83
N ASN A 56 -16.51 -8.56 -6.64
CA ASN A 56 -17.89 -8.26 -6.21
C ASN A 56 -18.06 -6.98 -5.36
N THR A 57 -17.16 -6.00 -5.52
CA THR A 57 -17.27 -4.71 -4.83
C THR A 57 -17.93 -3.62 -5.67
N GLY A 58 -18.07 -3.83 -6.99
CA GLY A 58 -18.48 -2.78 -7.94
C GLY A 58 -17.39 -1.74 -8.24
N TYR A 59 -16.22 -1.84 -7.60
CA TYR A 59 -15.10 -0.89 -7.74
C TYR A 59 -13.77 -1.62 -7.97
N LYS A 60 -12.77 -0.92 -8.52
CA LYS A 60 -11.39 -1.44 -8.64
C LYS A 60 -10.63 -1.28 -7.32
N VAL A 61 -10.93 -2.18 -6.37
CA VAL A 61 -10.30 -2.24 -5.04
C VAL A 61 -9.31 -3.40 -5.00
N PHE A 62 -8.14 -3.17 -4.40
CA PHE A 62 -7.05 -4.13 -4.31
C PHE A 62 -6.69 -4.42 -2.86
N LYS A 63 -6.16 -5.62 -2.61
CA LYS A 63 -5.75 -6.11 -1.29
C LYS A 63 -4.34 -6.69 -1.34
N VAL A 64 -3.43 -6.10 -0.58
CA VAL A 64 -2.05 -6.56 -0.44
C VAL A 64 -1.87 -7.28 0.90
N ARG A 65 -1.29 -8.48 0.89
CA ARG A 65 -0.86 -9.20 2.09
C ARG A 65 0.58 -8.81 2.43
N ILE A 66 0.77 -8.11 3.53
CA ILE A 66 2.07 -7.58 3.96
C ILE A 66 2.55 -8.41 5.15
N LYS A 67 3.81 -8.87 5.11
CA LYS A 67 4.40 -9.57 6.26
C LYS A 67 4.52 -8.58 7.43
N ASN A 68 4.17 -9.02 8.63
CA ASN A 68 4.47 -8.28 9.85
C ASN A 68 5.85 -8.74 10.34
N SER A 69 6.84 -7.85 10.30
CA SER A 69 8.22 -8.19 10.65
C SER A 69 8.44 -8.32 12.16
N ASP A 70 7.50 -7.86 13.00
CA ASP A 70 7.59 -7.95 14.45
C ASP A 70 7.08 -9.29 15.00
N ILE A 71 6.59 -10.21 14.16
CA ILE A 71 6.12 -11.54 14.57
C ILE A 71 6.82 -12.65 13.80
N GLN A 72 7.07 -13.78 14.47
CA GLN A 72 7.60 -15.01 13.86
C GLN A 72 6.48 -15.82 13.16
N LYS A 73 5.70 -15.14 12.32
CA LYS A 73 4.68 -15.75 11.47
C LYS A 73 4.82 -15.20 10.05
N ASP A 74 4.46 -16.03 9.08
CA ASP A 74 4.41 -15.62 7.68
C ASP A 74 3.24 -14.64 7.42
N LYS A 75 2.98 -14.36 6.15
CA LYS A 75 1.94 -13.44 5.68
C LYS A 75 0.53 -13.75 6.23
N SER A 76 0.28 -14.96 6.73
CA SER A 76 -0.99 -15.35 7.36
C SER A 76 -1.27 -14.59 8.66
N GLY A 77 -0.22 -14.21 9.42
CA GLY A 77 -0.33 -13.35 10.61
C GLY A 77 -0.08 -11.86 10.36
N GLY A 78 0.16 -11.49 9.09
CA GLY A 78 0.55 -10.14 8.70
C GLY A 78 -0.62 -9.15 8.54
N TYR A 79 -0.34 -8.05 7.86
CA TYR A 79 -1.31 -7.00 7.60
C TYR A 79 -2.04 -7.19 6.27
N ARG A 80 -3.21 -6.56 6.17
CA ARG A 80 -3.92 -6.39 4.90
C ARG A 80 -4.01 -4.90 4.61
N LEU A 81 -3.34 -4.46 3.53
CA LEU A 81 -3.50 -3.12 3.00
C LEU A 81 -4.57 -3.16 1.91
N ILE A 82 -5.54 -2.25 1.99
CA ILE A 82 -6.61 -2.11 1.02
C ILE A 82 -6.52 -0.71 0.40
N TYR A 83 -6.55 -0.64 -0.93
CA TYR A 83 -6.54 0.63 -1.64
C TYR A 83 -7.42 0.56 -2.89
N TYR A 84 -7.76 1.73 -3.42
CA TYR A 84 -8.40 1.88 -4.71
C TYR A 84 -7.73 3.03 -5.46
N ARG A 85 -7.77 2.98 -6.78
CA ARG A 85 -7.29 4.08 -7.61
C ARG A 85 -8.48 4.96 -7.98
N THR A 86 -8.43 6.21 -7.57
CA THR A 86 -9.33 7.24 -8.10
C THR A 86 -8.85 7.64 -9.49
N HIS A 87 -9.76 7.64 -10.46
CA HIS A 87 -9.56 8.35 -11.72
C HIS A 87 -10.28 9.69 -11.57
N LEU A 88 -9.54 10.79 -11.61
CA LEU A 88 -10.16 12.07 -11.93
C LEU A 88 -10.55 11.98 -13.41
N ILE A 89 -11.85 12.06 -13.68
CA ILE A 89 -12.38 12.20 -15.03
C ILE A 89 -11.90 13.58 -15.49
N SER A 90 -10.99 13.61 -16.47
CA SER A 90 -10.56 14.84 -17.16
C SER A 90 -11.60 15.28 -18.16
#